data_AF-A0A936N4W2-F1
#
_entry.id   AF-A0A936N4W2-F1
#
_cell.length_a   1.000
_cell.length_b   1.000
_cell.length_c   1.000
_cell.angle_alpha   90.00
_cell.angle_beta   90.00
_cell.angle_gamma   90.00
#
_symmetry.space_group_name_H-M   'P 1'
#
loop_
_entity.id
_entity.type
_entity.pdbx_description
1 polymer ?
#
loop_
_entity_poly.entity_id
_entity_poly.type
_entity_poly.pdbx_seq_one_letter_code
_entity_poly.pdbx_strand_id
1 'polypeptide(L)'
;MSFIISQIFASSRTFKVLGEIEEFEKWFKGKHPSITNSNSIFEGYKFSLECCLNSFLHGISIDQSLGIKNDFLLNCAISELIPLHQLENTCEKTIFLKHLKPLVKAILKSKDYRELKTNVKLFDEQILSKFDLLFEKNVTILKKAGVNREIAEHMLLIDFAHTYMVQINNNGPTANFHNPISPSWTKEERKILYLEGYKFAIQFLLFQLMGEEFYNKTAIQQMHLTDSWRDYKYLEKEKTGDPMIDMMNEEFELKEQTCFDSYFYHIQNEITHPLSDKYKVEPHRINDYFRFSKKNYDKKIFTNFLKEQTLKKSTEKLSWEDQIKTTLYWYTFELVDSRNSQMHHGISAFITMLAGTVAIHKPKQSEFAKVVVARFTHPVKIDKNKKGNNFTYGILVDTKSTADHYSSGWIIYQDACGDWSGFSGSQHKKCEALIKKYKREGKITLRELTIPLENFKEFTNKYILDHKQLSILDQNKRIPILIQKSRSYLFELFVYHLCSKYYRSKQYESKSYSIELNADKNSTEGEKDVVISNANEIILIECKLTPQNYNMKEMIKKLDRKLKVAKQSKKSAQFWFWNDLSIESTQILEEETKSLEFSVLAPVVVSNSKGEPILKGISLKQINEIMQNYTITNDD
;
A
#
# COMPACT_ATOMS: atom_id res chain seq x y z
N MET A 1 -3.28 11.04 24.76
CA MET A 1 -2.98 12.40 24.27
C MET A 1 -4.28 13.04 23.80
N SER A 2 -4.51 14.32 24.12
CA SER A 2 -5.77 15.00 23.79
C SER A 2 -5.67 15.66 22.42
N PHE A 3 -6.22 15.05 21.37
CA PHE A 3 -6.18 15.56 19.98
C PHE A 3 -6.71 17.00 19.86
N ILE A 4 -7.62 17.41 20.75
CA ILE A 4 -8.10 18.78 20.80
C ILE A 4 -6.98 19.80 21.06
N ILE A 5 -5.98 19.48 21.89
CA ILE A 5 -4.86 20.38 22.18
C ILE A 5 -3.81 20.26 21.08
N SER A 6 -3.30 19.05 20.87
CA SER A 6 -2.10 18.80 20.06
C SER A 6 -2.33 18.93 18.56
N GLN A 7 -3.57 18.74 18.08
CA GLN A 7 -3.91 18.87 16.67
C GLN A 7 -4.87 20.03 16.47
N ILE A 8 -6.07 20.01 17.03
CA ILE A 8 -7.10 21.00 16.69
C ILE A 8 -6.64 22.42 17.05
N PHE A 9 -6.31 22.69 18.31
CA PHE A 9 -5.94 24.03 18.74
C PHE A 9 -4.57 24.45 18.19
N ALA A 10 -3.57 23.58 18.25
CA ALA A 10 -2.23 23.88 17.73
C ALA A 10 -2.24 24.19 16.23
N SER A 11 -2.93 23.38 15.41
CA SER A 11 -3.06 23.62 13.96
C SER A 11 -3.90 24.86 13.64
N SER A 12 -4.99 25.10 14.37
CA SER A 12 -5.82 26.31 14.13
C SER A 12 -5.04 27.59 14.39
N ARG A 13 -4.26 27.64 15.46
CA ARG A 13 -3.46 28.82 15.80
C ARG A 13 -2.24 28.97 14.90
N THR A 14 -1.60 27.85 14.53
CA THR A 14 -0.52 27.86 13.52
C THR A 14 -1.04 28.35 12.17
N PHE A 15 -2.25 27.92 11.78
CA PHE A 15 -2.92 28.40 10.59
C PHE A 15 -3.17 29.92 10.65
N LYS A 16 -3.55 30.47 11.82
CA LYS A 16 -3.73 31.93 11.96
C LYS A 16 -2.44 32.70 11.78
N VAL A 17 -1.33 32.24 12.39
CA VAL A 17 -0.01 32.86 12.20
C VAL A 17 0.40 32.83 10.73
N LEU A 18 0.29 31.66 10.08
CA LEU A 18 0.55 31.55 8.65
C LEU A 18 -0.44 32.36 7.81
N GLY A 19 -1.68 32.51 8.25
CA GLY A 19 -2.77 33.20 7.56
C GLY A 19 -2.64 34.73 7.50
N GLU A 20 -1.69 35.31 8.24
CA GLU A 20 -1.30 36.73 8.15
C GLU A 20 -0.50 37.01 6.87
N ILE A 21 -1.16 36.84 5.72
CA ILE A 21 -0.54 36.87 4.38
C ILE A 21 0.18 38.18 4.09
N GLU A 22 -0.33 39.31 4.57
CA GLU A 22 0.31 40.61 4.35
C GLU A 22 1.64 40.72 5.12
N GLU A 23 1.67 40.21 6.36
CA GLU A 23 2.90 40.17 7.15
C GLU A 23 3.89 39.17 6.56
N PHE A 24 3.42 38.04 6.02
CA PHE A 24 4.25 37.13 5.26
C PHE A 24 4.87 37.81 4.03
N GLU A 25 4.07 38.46 3.18
CA GLU A 25 4.58 39.14 1.98
C GLU A 25 5.58 40.25 2.32
N LYS A 26 5.31 41.02 3.38
CA LYS A 26 6.21 42.07 3.88
C LYS A 26 7.52 41.48 4.41
N TRP A 27 7.43 40.44 5.23
CA TRP A 27 8.59 39.72 5.74
C TRP A 27 9.42 39.12 4.60
N PHE A 28 8.77 38.45 3.65
CA PHE A 28 9.42 37.80 2.51
C PHE A 28 10.17 38.82 1.65
N LYS A 29 9.53 39.93 1.27
CA LYS A 29 10.18 41.02 0.53
C LYS A 29 11.35 41.66 1.29
N GLY A 30 11.22 41.78 2.62
CA GLY A 30 12.26 42.37 3.47
C GLY A 30 13.47 41.47 3.68
N LYS A 31 13.26 40.17 3.90
CA LYS A 31 14.33 39.19 4.18
C LYS A 31 14.94 38.57 2.92
N HIS A 32 14.18 38.48 1.83
CA HIS A 32 14.56 37.82 0.58
C HIS A 32 14.39 38.71 -0.65
N PRO A 33 15.01 39.92 -0.69
CA PRO A 33 14.81 40.89 -1.76
C PRO A 33 15.30 40.43 -3.14
N SER A 34 16.14 39.40 -3.21
CA SER A 34 16.61 38.81 -4.47
C SER A 34 15.52 38.07 -5.24
N ILE A 35 14.42 37.67 -4.59
CA ILE A 35 13.32 36.96 -5.23
C ILE A 35 12.26 37.98 -5.65
N THR A 36 12.28 38.35 -6.92
CA THR A 36 11.44 39.44 -7.46
C THR A 36 9.98 39.04 -7.71
N ASN A 37 9.70 37.74 -7.87
CA ASN A 37 8.36 37.25 -8.16
C ASN A 37 7.82 36.40 -7.00
N SER A 38 7.11 37.01 -6.04
CA SER A 38 6.49 36.29 -4.92
C SER A 38 5.45 35.25 -5.36
N ASN A 39 4.93 35.33 -6.59
CA ASN A 39 4.01 34.32 -7.10
C ASN A 39 4.70 32.97 -7.38
N SER A 40 6.03 32.94 -7.55
CA SER A 40 6.75 31.67 -7.75
C SER A 40 6.68 30.76 -6.53
N ILE A 41 6.47 31.34 -5.34
CA ILE A 41 6.39 30.61 -4.07
C ILE A 41 4.96 30.41 -3.56
N PHE A 42 3.95 30.88 -4.29
CA PHE A 42 2.56 30.87 -3.86
C PHE A 42 2.04 29.46 -3.57
N GLU A 43 2.29 28.50 -4.46
CA GLU A 43 1.78 27.12 -4.30
C GLU A 43 2.35 26.43 -3.07
N GLY A 44 3.65 26.60 -2.80
CA GLY A 44 4.27 26.06 -1.59
C GLY A 44 3.80 26.74 -0.31
N TYR A 45 3.57 28.06 -0.34
CA TYR A 45 2.99 28.78 0.79
C TYR A 45 1.55 28.32 1.06
N LYS A 46 0.70 28.24 0.03
CA LYS A 46 -0.66 27.70 0.13
C LYS A 46 -0.67 26.27 0.68
N PHE A 47 0.30 25.44 0.29
CA PHE A 47 0.46 24.10 0.83
C PHE A 47 0.73 24.08 2.35
N SER A 48 1.45 25.06 2.90
CA SER A 48 1.63 25.14 4.36
C SER A 48 0.32 25.37 5.12
N LEU A 49 -0.58 26.19 4.56
CA LEU A 49 -1.93 26.37 5.09
C LEU A 49 -2.76 25.08 4.94
N GLU A 50 -2.63 24.39 3.82
CA GLU A 50 -3.25 23.07 3.62
C GLU A 50 -2.81 22.05 4.66
N CYS A 51 -1.51 21.98 4.98
CA CYS A 51 -0.98 21.11 6.03
C CYS A 51 -1.66 21.38 7.38
N CYS A 52 -1.81 22.65 7.76
CA CYS A 52 -2.52 23.02 8.98
C CYS A 52 -3.99 22.62 8.93
N LEU A 53 -4.68 22.84 7.80
CA LEU A 53 -6.08 22.44 7.62
C LEU A 53 -6.25 20.92 7.70
N ASN A 54 -5.35 20.14 7.11
CA ASN A 54 -5.42 18.68 7.14
C ASN A 54 -5.24 18.16 8.57
N SER A 55 -4.26 18.68 9.31
CA SER A 55 -4.08 18.36 10.73
C SER A 55 -5.30 18.78 11.58
N PHE A 56 -5.86 19.96 11.33
CA PHE A 56 -7.07 20.46 11.99
C PHE A 56 -8.28 19.54 11.78
N LEU A 57 -8.54 19.18 10.53
CA LEU A 57 -9.65 18.31 10.14
C LEU A 57 -9.46 16.89 10.65
N HIS A 58 -8.24 16.36 10.59
CA HIS A 58 -7.93 15.05 11.15
C HIS A 58 -8.16 15.05 12.67
N GLY A 59 -7.67 16.07 13.38
CA GLY A 59 -7.93 16.24 14.80
C GLY A 59 -9.41 16.25 15.13
N ILE A 60 -10.23 16.99 14.38
CA ILE A 60 -11.70 16.98 14.52
C ILE A 60 -12.27 15.58 14.28
N SER A 61 -11.80 14.90 13.23
CA SER A 61 -12.29 13.60 12.79
C SER A 61 -12.18 12.53 13.89
N ILE A 62 -11.10 12.57 14.68
CA ILE A 62 -10.82 11.58 15.74
C ILE A 62 -11.12 12.08 17.16
N ASP A 63 -11.25 13.39 17.39
CA ASP A 63 -11.47 13.93 18.74
C ASP A 63 -12.85 13.58 19.32
N GLN A 64 -12.87 13.13 20.57
CA GLN A 64 -14.10 12.85 21.34
C GLN A 64 -14.39 13.94 22.40
N SER A 65 -13.48 14.90 22.56
CA SER A 65 -13.55 15.95 23.58
C SER A 65 -14.62 16.99 23.23
N LEU A 66 -14.82 17.29 21.96
CA LEU A 66 -15.85 18.19 21.44
C LEU A 66 -17.27 17.64 21.59
N GLY A 67 -17.47 16.38 21.97
CA GLY A 67 -18.82 15.80 22.11
C GLY A 67 -19.66 15.80 20.81
N ILE A 68 -19.01 16.01 19.66
CA ILE A 68 -19.59 15.83 18.33
C ILE A 68 -19.56 14.33 18.04
N LYS A 69 -20.73 13.70 17.94
CA LYS A 69 -20.83 12.24 17.83
C LYS A 69 -20.28 11.75 16.49
N ASN A 70 -19.33 10.83 16.54
CA ASN A 70 -18.96 9.98 15.41
C ASN A 70 -19.73 8.66 15.46
N ASP A 71 -19.63 7.89 14.39
CA ASP A 71 -20.07 6.51 14.33
C ASP A 71 -18.94 5.62 13.80
N PHE A 72 -19.19 4.31 13.80
CA PHE A 72 -18.23 3.33 13.34
C PHE A 72 -17.89 3.50 11.85
N LEU A 73 -18.88 3.85 11.02
CA LEU A 73 -18.69 4.06 9.59
C LEU A 73 -17.65 5.16 9.31
N LEU A 74 -17.76 6.31 10.00
CA LEU A 74 -16.79 7.38 9.87
C LEU A 74 -15.40 6.94 10.35
N ASN A 75 -15.30 6.16 11.43
CA ASN A 75 -14.00 5.68 11.92
C ASN A 75 -13.30 4.77 10.89
N CYS A 76 -14.02 3.83 10.28
CA CYS A 76 -13.49 3.01 9.18
C CYS A 76 -13.08 3.87 7.99
N ALA A 77 -13.93 4.82 7.61
CA ALA A 77 -13.64 5.72 6.50
C ALA A 77 -12.36 6.54 6.73
N ILE A 78 -12.10 7.01 7.95
CA ILE A 78 -10.87 7.72 8.30
C ILE A 78 -9.65 6.79 8.20
N SER A 79 -9.76 5.56 8.73
CA SER A 79 -8.69 4.56 8.67
C SER A 79 -8.31 4.21 7.24
N GLU A 80 -9.32 4.02 6.38
CA GLU A 80 -9.16 3.68 4.97
C GLU A 80 -8.96 4.91 4.06
N LEU A 81 -8.80 6.10 4.65
CA LEU A 81 -8.60 7.38 3.95
C LEU A 81 -9.66 7.66 2.87
N ILE A 82 -10.90 7.26 3.15
CA ILE A 82 -12.03 7.42 2.23
C ILE A 82 -12.41 8.90 2.12
N PRO A 83 -12.49 9.45 0.90
CA PRO A 83 -12.89 10.83 0.71
C PRO A 83 -14.28 11.13 1.29
N LEU A 84 -14.39 12.23 2.05
CA LEU A 84 -15.63 12.61 2.74
C LEU A 84 -16.90 12.70 1.87
N HIS A 85 -16.77 12.93 0.55
CA HIS A 85 -17.92 12.96 -0.36
C HIS A 85 -18.52 11.58 -0.65
N GLN A 86 -17.74 10.51 -0.43
CA GLN A 86 -18.17 9.13 -0.56
C GLN A 86 -18.84 8.59 0.72
N LEU A 87 -18.96 9.42 1.76
CA LEU A 87 -19.61 9.05 3.02
C LEU A 87 -21.03 9.57 3.08
N GLU A 88 -21.95 8.78 3.62
CA GLU A 88 -23.30 9.23 3.96
C GLU A 88 -23.29 10.07 5.25
N ASN A 89 -24.35 10.84 5.49
CA ASN A 89 -24.49 11.69 6.69
C ASN A 89 -24.92 10.87 7.92
N THR A 90 -24.20 9.80 8.24
CA THR A 90 -24.60 8.84 9.29
C THR A 90 -24.39 9.34 10.72
N CYS A 91 -23.56 10.35 10.93
CA CYS A 91 -23.30 10.94 12.24
C CYS A 91 -23.08 12.46 12.21
N GLU A 92 -23.17 13.11 13.39
CA GLU A 92 -22.97 14.55 13.56
C GLU A 92 -21.60 15.01 13.03
N LYS A 93 -20.56 14.19 13.23
CA LYS A 93 -19.20 14.53 12.84
C LYS A 93 -19.00 14.51 11.31
N THR A 94 -19.60 13.56 10.59
CA THR A 94 -19.57 13.56 9.13
C THR A 94 -20.25 14.82 8.57
N ILE A 95 -21.39 15.20 9.13
CA ILE A 95 -22.10 16.44 8.75
C ILE A 95 -21.20 17.66 9.01
N PHE A 96 -20.58 17.72 10.19
CA PHE A 96 -19.67 18.80 10.56
C PHE A 96 -18.50 18.95 9.57
N LEU A 97 -17.78 17.87 9.30
CA LEU A 97 -16.67 17.86 8.34
C LEU A 97 -17.13 18.28 6.94
N LYS A 98 -18.34 17.87 6.52
CA LYS A 98 -18.88 18.24 5.20
C LYS A 98 -19.21 19.71 5.08
N HIS A 99 -19.59 20.36 6.19
CA HIS A 99 -19.76 21.82 6.21
C HIS A 99 -18.44 22.58 6.16
N LEU A 100 -17.35 22.01 6.70
CA LEU A 100 -16.01 22.62 6.58
C LEU A 100 -15.47 22.53 5.16
N LYS A 101 -15.81 21.46 4.43
CA LYS A 101 -15.26 21.16 3.11
C LYS A 101 -15.34 22.31 2.08
N PRO A 102 -16.46 23.03 1.89
CA PRO A 102 -16.51 24.16 0.96
C PRO A 102 -15.54 25.28 1.31
N LEU A 103 -15.38 25.61 2.59
CA LEU A 103 -14.48 26.67 3.04
C LEU A 103 -13.02 26.28 2.83
N VAL A 104 -12.67 25.04 3.20
CA VAL A 104 -11.34 24.46 2.95
C VAL A 104 -11.04 24.45 1.45
N LYS A 105 -11.98 23.97 0.63
CA LYS A 105 -11.84 23.92 -0.83
C LYS A 105 -11.65 25.30 -1.45
N ALA A 106 -12.23 26.37 -0.89
CA ALA A 106 -12.01 27.73 -1.37
C ALA A 106 -10.56 28.17 -1.15
N ILE A 107 -9.98 27.90 0.04
CA ILE A 107 -8.57 28.14 0.33
C ILE A 107 -7.68 27.37 -0.64
N LEU A 108 -7.89 26.06 -0.79
CA LEU A 108 -7.04 25.21 -1.65
C LEU A 108 -7.14 25.59 -3.14
N LYS A 109 -8.28 26.11 -3.58
CA LYS A 109 -8.50 26.55 -4.96
C LYS A 109 -8.06 27.99 -5.25
N SER A 110 -7.58 28.71 -4.25
CA SER A 110 -7.12 30.08 -4.43
C SER A 110 -5.97 30.12 -5.43
N LYS A 111 -6.05 31.05 -6.38
CA LYS A 111 -5.08 31.16 -7.49
C LYS A 111 -3.96 32.17 -7.23
N ASP A 112 -4.18 33.07 -6.27
CA ASP A 112 -3.24 34.11 -5.88
C ASP A 112 -3.42 34.48 -4.40
N TYR A 113 -2.51 35.31 -3.87
CA TYR A 113 -2.54 35.76 -2.48
C TYR A 113 -3.79 36.56 -2.11
N ARG A 114 -4.40 37.28 -3.06
CA ARG A 114 -5.61 38.09 -2.80
C ARG A 114 -6.83 37.21 -2.57
N GLU A 115 -7.02 36.21 -3.43
CA GLU A 115 -8.07 35.20 -3.28
C GLU A 115 -7.84 34.40 -1.99
N LEU A 116 -6.58 33.98 -1.76
CA LEU A 116 -6.20 33.23 -0.56
C LEU A 116 -6.51 34.02 0.71
N LYS A 117 -6.16 35.31 0.77
CA LYS A 117 -6.46 36.20 1.91
C LYS A 117 -7.95 36.29 2.18
N THR A 118 -8.75 36.46 1.13
CA THR A 118 -10.21 36.53 1.25
C THR A 118 -10.78 35.23 1.84
N ASN A 119 -10.30 34.09 1.35
CA ASN A 119 -10.78 32.78 1.79
C ASN A 119 -10.29 32.40 3.20
N VAL A 120 -9.05 32.72 3.55
CA VAL A 120 -8.47 32.55 4.89
C VAL A 120 -9.26 33.36 5.92
N LYS A 121 -9.52 34.64 5.62
CA LYS A 121 -10.32 35.51 6.49
C LYS A 121 -11.74 34.96 6.70
N LEU A 122 -12.39 34.53 5.62
CA LEU A 122 -13.71 33.93 5.70
C LEU A 122 -13.73 32.66 6.56
N PHE A 123 -12.70 31.82 6.45
CA PHE A 123 -12.56 30.61 7.27
C PHE A 123 -12.30 30.95 8.75
N ASP A 124 -11.46 31.94 9.03
CA ASP A 124 -11.21 32.41 10.40
C ASP A 124 -12.50 32.92 11.07
N GLU A 125 -13.22 33.82 10.40
CA GLU A 125 -14.46 34.40 10.92
C GLU A 125 -15.54 33.33 11.18
N GLN A 126 -15.69 32.35 10.27
CA GLN A 126 -16.72 31.32 10.40
C GLN A 126 -16.35 30.18 11.34
N ILE A 127 -15.07 29.78 11.38
CA ILE A 127 -14.62 28.55 12.03
C ILE A 127 -13.63 28.84 13.16
N LEU A 128 -12.46 29.39 12.84
CA LEU A 128 -11.35 29.43 13.81
C LEU A 128 -11.65 30.35 14.99
N SER A 129 -12.37 31.46 14.78
CA SER A 129 -12.85 32.34 15.85
C SER A 129 -13.67 31.61 16.93
N LYS A 130 -14.39 30.54 16.53
CA LYS A 130 -15.14 29.68 17.46
C LYS A 130 -14.20 28.80 18.26
N PHE A 131 -13.14 28.28 17.64
CA PHE A 131 -12.13 27.47 18.32
C PHE A 131 -11.25 28.31 19.24
N ASP A 132 -10.95 29.56 18.90
CA ASP A 132 -10.27 30.50 19.81
C ASP A 132 -11.12 30.75 21.05
N LEU A 133 -12.42 31.05 20.88
CA LEU A 133 -13.34 31.23 22.00
C LEU A 133 -13.39 29.99 22.91
N LEU A 134 -13.36 28.80 22.30
CA LEU A 134 -13.30 27.53 23.04
C LEU A 134 -11.97 27.36 23.78
N PHE A 135 -10.85 27.67 23.13
CA PHE A 135 -9.55 27.61 23.75
C PHE A 135 -9.50 28.54 24.97
N GLU A 136 -9.90 29.80 24.80
CA GLU A 136 -9.87 30.81 25.86
C GLU A 136 -10.72 30.45 27.07
N LYS A 137 -11.93 29.90 26.84
CA LYS A 137 -12.89 29.61 27.91
C LYS A 137 -12.71 28.24 28.56
N ASN A 138 -12.20 27.26 27.83
CA ASN A 138 -12.24 25.86 28.24
C ASN A 138 -10.86 25.26 28.48
N VAL A 139 -9.77 25.90 28.04
CA VAL A 139 -8.42 25.39 28.25
C VAL A 139 -7.79 26.09 29.44
N THR A 140 -7.21 25.28 30.32
CA THR A 140 -6.47 25.75 31.51
C THR A 140 -5.09 25.12 31.53
N ILE A 141 -4.09 25.87 32.03
CA ILE A 141 -2.76 25.34 32.29
C ILE A 141 -2.74 24.70 33.66
N LEU A 142 -2.18 23.50 33.76
CA LEU A 142 -1.97 22.82 35.02
C LEU A 142 -0.85 23.51 35.81
N LYS A 143 -1.07 23.80 37.11
CA LYS A 143 -0.07 24.44 37.98
C LYS A 143 1.29 23.74 37.98
N LYS A 144 1.33 22.42 37.77
CA LYS A 144 2.56 21.62 37.69
C LYS A 144 3.48 22.04 36.54
N ALA A 145 2.97 22.75 35.55
CA ALA A 145 3.76 23.19 34.39
C ALA A 145 4.83 24.23 34.76
N GLY A 146 4.68 24.97 35.87
CA GLY A 146 5.65 26.02 36.25
C GLY A 146 5.77 27.19 35.27
N VAL A 147 4.99 27.19 34.19
CA VAL A 147 4.97 28.22 33.14
C VAL A 147 3.63 28.94 33.12
N ASN A 148 3.66 30.20 32.69
CA ASN A 148 2.43 30.93 32.43
C ASN A 148 1.78 30.43 31.12
N ARG A 149 0.56 30.89 30.88
CA ARG A 149 -0.25 30.47 29.74
C ARG A 149 0.35 30.85 28.39
N GLU A 150 0.85 32.07 28.26
CA GLU A 150 1.47 32.58 27.05
C GLU A 150 2.70 31.74 26.63
N ILE A 151 3.59 31.43 27.59
CA ILE A 151 4.76 30.59 27.35
C ILE A 151 4.34 29.18 26.94
N ALA A 152 3.36 28.58 27.63
CA ALA A 152 2.89 27.24 27.29
C ALA A 152 2.27 27.18 25.89
N GLU A 153 1.49 28.20 25.52
CA GLU A 153 0.90 28.33 24.19
C GLU A 153 1.97 28.50 23.11
N HIS A 154 2.97 29.33 23.36
CA HIS A 154 4.11 29.47 22.46
C HIS A 154 4.85 28.13 22.27
N MET A 155 5.17 27.42 23.35
CA MET A 155 5.81 26.11 23.27
C MET A 155 4.94 25.08 22.52
N LEU A 156 3.61 25.14 22.65
CA LEU A 156 2.68 24.29 21.91
C LEU A 156 2.77 24.52 20.40
N LEU A 157 2.89 25.77 19.95
CA LEU A 157 3.01 26.08 18.52
C LEU A 157 4.38 25.67 17.95
N ILE A 158 5.45 25.83 18.73
CA ILE A 158 6.79 25.34 18.33
C ILE A 158 6.79 23.82 18.23
N ASP A 159 6.24 23.11 19.22
CA ASP A 159 6.14 21.65 19.20
C ASP A 159 5.32 21.15 18.00
N PHE A 160 4.23 21.85 17.67
CA PHE A 160 3.44 21.55 16.48
C PHE A 160 4.21 21.79 15.18
N ALA A 161 4.90 22.92 15.05
CA ALA A 161 5.73 23.21 13.89
C ALA A 161 6.81 22.14 13.71
N HIS A 162 7.50 21.78 14.80
CA HIS A 162 8.54 20.75 14.82
C HIS A 162 8.00 19.37 14.39
N THR A 163 6.93 18.90 15.04
CA THR A 163 6.42 17.52 14.89
C THR A 163 5.56 17.34 13.65
N TYR A 164 4.77 18.34 13.26
CA TYR A 164 3.79 18.19 12.18
C TYR A 164 4.18 18.93 10.90
N MET A 165 4.82 20.09 11.00
CA MET A 165 5.16 20.90 9.82
C MET A 165 6.56 20.61 9.27
N VAL A 166 7.51 20.20 10.12
CA VAL A 166 8.90 19.95 9.69
C VAL A 166 9.21 18.47 9.54
N GLN A 167 8.77 17.63 10.47
CA GLN A 167 8.95 16.18 10.34
C GLN A 167 8.33 15.67 9.03
N ILE A 168 9.16 15.16 8.13
CA ILE A 168 8.70 14.57 6.88
C ILE A 168 8.29 13.12 7.15
N ASN A 169 7.31 12.61 6.41
CA ASN A 169 6.89 11.22 6.28
C ASN A 169 6.44 10.98 4.84
N ASN A 170 6.88 9.89 4.20
CA ASN A 170 6.57 9.60 2.79
C ASN A 170 6.79 10.79 1.83
N ASN A 171 7.90 11.52 1.97
CA ASN A 171 8.28 12.70 1.16
C ASN A 171 7.32 13.91 1.27
N GLY A 172 6.64 14.09 2.40
CA GLY A 172 5.97 15.35 2.73
C GLY A 172 5.78 15.53 4.24
N PRO A 173 5.32 16.71 4.71
CA PRO A 173 5.10 16.98 6.12
C PRO A 173 4.09 16.02 6.77
N THR A 174 4.31 15.65 8.03
CA THR A 174 3.41 14.77 8.80
C THR A 174 2.00 15.34 8.93
N ALA A 175 1.85 16.66 9.01
CA ALA A 175 0.56 17.36 9.00
C ALA A 175 -0.32 17.02 7.77
N ASN A 176 0.30 16.59 6.67
CA ASN A 176 -0.40 16.24 5.44
C ASN A 176 -0.73 14.74 5.32
N PHE A 177 -0.28 13.90 6.26
CA PHE A 177 -0.36 12.44 6.13
C PHE A 177 -1.81 11.92 6.20
N HIS A 178 -2.68 12.58 6.96
CA HIS A 178 -4.09 12.21 7.11
C HIS A 178 -5.01 13.32 6.61
N ASN A 179 -5.46 13.24 5.36
CA ASN A 179 -6.44 14.17 4.79
C ASN A 179 -7.82 13.51 4.65
N PRO A 180 -8.79 13.82 5.53
CA PRO A 180 -10.15 13.25 5.43
C PRO A 180 -10.98 13.82 4.26
N ILE A 181 -10.56 14.91 3.63
CA ILE A 181 -11.33 15.59 2.58
C ILE A 181 -10.94 15.13 1.17
N SER A 182 -9.63 14.93 0.92
CA SER A 182 -9.10 14.46 -0.37
C SER A 182 -7.61 14.08 -0.26
N PRO A 183 -7.22 12.81 -0.42
CA PRO A 183 -5.81 12.47 -0.62
C PRO A 183 -5.40 12.87 -2.04
N SER A 184 -5.20 14.17 -2.30
CA SER A 184 -5.19 14.68 -3.67
C SER A 184 -3.87 14.48 -4.43
N TRP A 185 -2.77 14.03 -3.84
CA TRP A 185 -1.44 14.33 -4.42
C TRP A 185 -0.57 13.11 -4.71
N THR A 186 -0.01 13.09 -5.92
CA THR A 186 1.00 12.11 -6.37
C THR A 186 2.36 12.37 -5.71
N LYS A 187 3.25 11.37 -5.70
CA LYS A 187 4.60 11.48 -5.11
C LYS A 187 5.49 12.45 -5.89
N GLU A 188 5.22 12.59 -7.18
CA GLU A 188 5.95 13.41 -8.14
C GLU A 188 5.61 14.90 -7.99
N GLU A 189 4.33 15.24 -7.77
CA GLU A 189 3.90 16.62 -7.46
C GLU A 189 4.56 17.16 -6.18
N ARG A 190 4.79 16.29 -5.17
CA ARG A 190 5.45 16.66 -3.89
C ARG A 190 6.84 17.23 -4.09
N LYS A 191 7.64 16.65 -5.00
CA LYS A 191 9.06 16.98 -5.12
C LYS A 191 9.31 18.33 -5.78
N ILE A 192 8.48 18.74 -6.74
CA ILE A 192 8.83 19.84 -7.64
C ILE A 192 8.04 21.12 -7.33
N LEU A 193 6.76 21.01 -6.93
CA LEU A 193 5.87 22.18 -6.92
C LEU A 193 5.83 22.93 -5.59
N TYR A 194 5.97 22.24 -4.46
CA TYR A 194 5.59 22.82 -3.16
C TYR A 194 6.76 23.21 -2.26
N LEU A 195 7.92 22.56 -2.36
CA LEU A 195 9.03 22.78 -1.43
C LEU A 195 9.44 24.26 -1.37
N GLU A 196 9.53 24.90 -2.53
CA GLU A 196 10.09 26.24 -2.64
C GLU A 196 9.31 27.25 -1.80
N GLY A 197 7.99 27.29 -1.90
CA GLY A 197 7.18 28.17 -1.05
C GLY A 197 6.98 27.66 0.37
N TYR A 198 6.98 26.34 0.55
CA TYR A 198 6.74 25.74 1.86
C TYR A 198 7.85 26.10 2.84
N LYS A 199 9.13 26.02 2.43
CA LYS A 199 10.26 26.38 3.29
C LYS A 199 10.23 27.83 3.75
N PHE A 200 9.80 28.77 2.90
CA PHE A 200 9.61 30.17 3.30
C PHE A 200 8.45 30.34 4.28
N ALA A 201 7.35 29.61 4.09
CA ALA A 201 6.22 29.65 5.01
C ALA A 201 6.60 29.15 6.41
N ILE A 202 7.33 28.03 6.50
CA ILE A 202 7.80 27.49 7.78
C ILE A 202 8.85 28.39 8.42
N GLN A 203 9.75 28.95 7.61
CA GLN A 203 10.74 29.92 8.08
C GLN A 203 10.06 31.18 8.64
N PHE A 204 9.00 31.68 7.99
CA PHE A 204 8.18 32.79 8.49
C PHE A 204 7.47 32.42 9.79
N LEU A 205 6.84 31.24 9.87
CA LEU A 205 6.19 30.76 11.09
C LEU A 205 7.16 30.77 12.28
N LEU A 206 8.35 30.19 12.10
CA LEU A 206 9.36 30.15 13.16
C LEU A 206 9.89 31.54 13.50
N PHE A 207 10.04 32.43 12.52
CA PHE A 207 10.37 33.84 12.76
C PHE A 207 9.32 34.54 13.63
N GLN A 208 8.02 34.35 13.34
CA GLN A 208 6.92 34.94 14.11
C GLN A 208 6.87 34.40 15.54
N LEU A 209 7.10 33.09 15.73
CA LEU A 209 7.08 32.48 17.06
C LEU A 209 8.28 32.93 17.90
N MET A 210 9.48 32.91 17.33
CA MET A 210 10.71 33.17 18.10
C MET A 210 11.05 34.64 18.29
N GLY A 211 10.54 35.51 17.41
CA GLY A 211 11.00 36.88 17.30
C GLY A 211 12.36 37.01 16.60
N GLU A 212 12.63 38.19 16.06
CA GLU A 212 13.79 38.45 15.19
C GLU A 212 15.13 38.17 15.86
N GLU A 213 15.30 38.60 17.11
CA GLU A 213 16.58 38.49 17.83
C GLU A 213 17.02 37.03 18.01
N PHE A 214 16.09 36.16 18.37
CA PHE A 214 16.38 34.74 18.57
C PHE A 214 16.51 34.03 17.23
N TYR A 215 15.61 34.31 16.27
CA TYR A 215 15.65 33.74 14.92
C TYR A 215 17.02 33.93 14.23
N ASN A 216 17.58 35.14 14.28
CA ASN A 216 18.86 35.46 13.63
C ASN A 216 20.07 34.68 14.20
N LYS A 217 19.92 34.05 15.38
CA LYS A 217 20.96 33.24 16.04
C LYS A 217 20.87 31.75 15.71
N THR A 218 19.87 31.34 14.91
CA THR A 218 19.61 29.93 14.57
C THR A 218 19.95 29.61 13.13
N ALA A 219 20.14 28.33 12.82
CA ALA A 219 20.26 27.79 11.48
C ALA A 219 18.96 27.97 10.66
N ILE A 220 17.81 28.19 11.32
CA ILE A 220 16.50 28.38 10.66
C ILE A 220 16.54 29.52 9.63
N GLN A 221 17.39 30.53 9.81
CA GLN A 221 17.57 31.60 8.83
C GLN A 221 18.05 31.10 7.45
N GLN A 222 18.63 29.91 7.39
CA GLN A 222 19.12 29.27 6.17
C GLN A 222 18.14 28.23 5.59
N MET A 223 16.97 28.01 6.20
CA MET A 223 15.98 27.01 5.75
C MET A 223 15.54 27.21 4.29
N HIS A 224 15.52 28.46 3.83
CA HIS A 224 15.24 28.78 2.43
C HIS A 224 16.28 28.25 1.43
N LEU A 225 17.46 27.80 1.88
CA LEU A 225 18.50 27.24 1.02
C LEU A 225 18.30 25.75 0.74
N THR A 226 17.30 25.11 1.36
CA THR A 226 17.01 23.69 1.12
C THR A 226 16.56 23.46 -0.32
N ASP A 227 17.13 22.46 -0.98
CA ASP A 227 16.85 22.07 -2.37
C ASP A 227 16.04 20.77 -2.48
N SER A 228 15.93 20.03 -1.38
CA SER A 228 15.23 18.75 -1.31
C SER A 228 14.45 18.58 -0.01
N TRP A 229 13.45 17.71 -0.02
CA TRP A 229 12.74 17.32 1.20
C TRP A 229 13.61 16.47 2.12
N ARG A 230 14.35 15.48 1.57
CA ARG A 230 15.03 14.40 2.31
C ARG A 230 16.29 13.87 1.62
N ASP A 231 16.88 14.59 0.67
CA ASP A 231 18.09 14.08 0.00
C ASP A 231 19.30 14.29 0.91
N TYR A 232 19.38 13.45 1.95
CA TYR A 232 20.47 13.41 2.91
C TYR A 232 21.78 13.04 2.20
N LYS A 233 22.85 13.76 2.54
CA LYS A 233 24.22 13.47 2.13
C LYS A 233 24.84 12.51 3.15
N TYR A 234 25.14 11.29 2.72
CA TYR A 234 25.72 10.26 3.58
C TYR A 234 27.22 10.49 3.77
N LEU A 235 27.73 10.16 4.95
CA LEU A 235 29.17 9.99 5.13
C LEU A 235 29.63 8.76 4.36
N GLU A 236 30.61 8.92 3.46
CA GLU A 236 31.24 7.79 2.81
C GLU A 236 32.02 6.97 3.87
N LYS A 237 31.47 5.80 4.24
CA LYS A 237 32.18 4.79 5.02
C LYS A 237 32.62 3.63 4.11
N GLU A 238 33.69 2.95 4.49
CA GLU A 238 34.09 1.70 3.84
C GLU A 238 32.93 0.70 3.91
N LYS A 239 32.46 0.26 2.74
CA LYS A 239 31.43 -0.76 2.64
C LYS A 239 31.95 -2.08 3.19
N THR A 240 31.20 -2.67 4.11
CA THR A 240 31.48 -3.98 4.69
C THR A 240 31.22 -5.13 3.71
N GLY A 241 30.48 -4.86 2.62
CA GLY A 241 30.12 -5.84 1.61
C GLY A 241 28.80 -6.56 1.88
N ASP A 242 28.20 -6.32 3.06
CA ASP A 242 26.84 -6.75 3.40
C ASP A 242 25.88 -5.54 3.29
N PRO A 243 24.93 -5.53 2.33
CA PRO A 243 24.03 -4.40 2.11
C PRO A 243 23.16 -4.05 3.32
N MET A 244 22.82 -5.02 4.18
CA MET A 244 21.99 -4.78 5.36
C MET A 244 22.83 -4.11 6.47
N ILE A 245 24.06 -4.59 6.68
CA ILE A 245 24.99 -3.99 7.64
C ILE A 245 25.41 -2.60 7.18
N ASP A 246 25.70 -2.42 5.88
CA ASP A 246 26.04 -1.13 5.30
C ASP A 246 24.90 -0.13 5.49
N MET A 247 23.65 -0.53 5.22
CA MET A 247 22.46 0.30 5.45
C MET A 247 22.23 0.63 6.94
N MET A 248 22.49 -0.32 7.86
CA MET A 248 22.36 -0.07 9.30
C MET A 248 23.48 0.79 9.88
N ASN A 249 24.63 0.85 9.21
CA ASN A 249 25.79 1.65 9.60
C ASN A 249 25.86 3.03 8.92
N GLU A 250 24.85 3.38 8.11
CA GLU A 250 24.70 4.72 7.54
C GLU A 250 24.57 5.74 8.68
N GLU A 251 25.58 6.57 8.84
CA GLU A 251 25.57 7.70 9.78
C GLU A 251 25.39 9.01 9.01
N PHE A 252 24.61 9.91 9.61
CA PHE A 252 24.34 11.24 9.08
C PHE A 252 25.01 12.27 9.99
N GLU A 253 25.79 13.18 9.42
CA GLU A 253 26.14 14.41 10.12
C GLU A 253 24.98 15.41 10.02
N LEU A 254 23.93 15.19 10.81
CA LEU A 254 22.69 15.97 10.75
C LEU A 254 22.88 17.49 10.82
N LYS A 255 23.97 17.96 11.46
CA LYS A 255 24.33 19.37 11.57
C LYS A 255 24.80 19.99 10.24
N GLU A 256 25.33 19.19 9.32
CA GLU A 256 25.85 19.65 8.02
C GLU A 256 24.85 19.43 6.88
N GLN A 257 23.74 18.77 7.17
CA GLN A 257 22.70 18.50 6.18
C GLN A 257 21.95 19.78 5.82
N THR A 258 21.59 19.89 4.54
CA THR A 258 20.89 21.06 4.00
C THR A 258 19.51 20.71 3.43
N CYS A 259 19.06 19.46 3.55
CA CYS A 259 17.72 19.06 3.14
C CYS A 259 16.69 19.56 4.16
N PHE A 260 15.43 19.73 3.76
CA PHE A 260 14.41 20.31 4.63
C PHE A 260 14.16 19.48 5.90
N ASP A 261 14.11 18.15 5.82
CA ASP A 261 13.89 17.25 6.96
C ASP A 261 14.99 17.35 8.03
N SER A 262 16.23 17.71 7.64
CA SER A 262 17.32 17.94 8.60
C SER A 262 17.04 19.10 9.58
N TYR A 263 16.16 20.04 9.21
CA TYR A 263 15.75 21.11 10.11
C TYR A 263 14.95 20.62 11.31
N PHE A 264 14.47 19.37 11.30
CA PHE A 264 13.95 18.73 12.51
C PHE A 264 15.03 18.71 13.62
N TYR A 265 16.25 18.29 13.28
CA TYR A 265 17.39 18.30 14.21
C TYR A 265 17.77 19.73 14.66
N HIS A 266 17.81 20.70 13.74
CA HIS A 266 18.14 22.08 14.09
C HIS A 266 17.11 22.71 15.02
N ILE A 267 15.81 22.55 14.73
CA ILE A 267 14.73 23.04 15.60
C ILE A 267 14.80 22.35 16.96
N GLN A 268 15.06 21.04 16.97
CA GLN A 268 15.18 20.32 18.23
C GLN A 268 16.28 20.92 19.13
N ASN A 269 17.49 21.06 18.60
CA ASN A 269 18.66 21.45 19.40
C ASN A 269 18.81 22.95 19.64
N GLU A 270 18.37 23.79 18.70
CA GLU A 270 18.55 25.24 18.79
C GLU A 270 17.32 25.94 19.37
N ILE A 271 16.16 25.27 19.41
CA ILE A 271 14.89 25.87 19.85
C ILE A 271 14.26 25.05 20.98
N THR A 272 13.88 23.80 20.71
CA THR A 272 13.06 23.03 21.67
C THR A 272 13.83 22.67 22.93
N HIS A 273 15.09 22.22 22.82
CA HIS A 273 15.95 21.92 23.97
C HIS A 273 16.26 23.18 24.81
N PRO A 274 16.70 24.32 24.23
CA PRO A 274 16.89 25.55 25.00
C PRO A 274 15.62 26.04 25.71
N LEU A 275 14.44 25.95 25.08
CA LEU A 275 13.17 26.30 25.73
C LEU A 275 12.85 25.33 26.87
N SER A 276 13.10 24.04 26.66
CA SER A 276 12.96 23.01 27.69
C SER A 276 13.83 23.32 28.90
N ASP A 277 15.10 23.65 28.68
CA ASP A 277 16.05 23.96 29.74
C ASP A 277 15.70 25.25 30.48
N LYS A 278 15.24 26.26 29.75
CA LYS A 278 14.84 27.57 30.30
C LYS A 278 13.60 27.44 31.19
N TYR A 279 12.60 26.68 30.76
CA TYR A 279 11.31 26.60 31.45
C TYR A 279 11.11 25.33 32.27
N LYS A 280 12.05 24.39 32.22
CA LYS A 280 11.97 23.06 32.86
C LYS A 280 10.72 22.27 32.43
N VAL A 281 10.40 22.38 31.14
CA VAL A 281 9.22 21.76 30.53
C VAL A 281 9.64 21.02 29.26
N GLU A 282 9.43 19.70 29.24
CA GLU A 282 9.68 18.88 28.06
C GLU A 282 8.70 19.26 26.92
N PRO A 283 9.18 19.77 25.76
CA PRO A 283 8.32 20.26 24.68
C PRO A 283 7.39 19.19 24.11
N HIS A 284 7.88 17.96 23.95
CA HIS A 284 7.08 16.82 23.49
C HIS A 284 5.94 16.42 24.45
N ARG A 285 5.94 16.96 25.68
CA ARG A 285 4.88 16.79 26.68
C ARG A 285 4.10 18.07 26.93
N ILE A 286 4.31 19.11 26.13
CA ILE A 286 3.66 20.41 26.33
C ILE A 286 2.12 20.25 26.41
N ASN A 287 1.60 19.32 25.62
CA ASN A 287 0.19 18.92 25.59
C ASN A 287 -0.35 18.42 26.94
N ASP A 288 0.47 17.78 27.76
CA ASP A 288 0.06 17.23 29.08
C ASP A 288 -0.20 18.35 30.10
N TYR A 289 0.33 19.56 29.87
CA TYR A 289 0.11 20.71 30.74
C TYR A 289 -1.18 21.47 30.44
N PHE A 290 -1.85 21.17 29.34
CA PHE A 290 -3.15 21.72 29.02
C PHE A 290 -4.27 20.78 29.46
N ARG A 291 -5.32 21.35 30.06
CA ARG A 291 -6.54 20.63 30.39
C ARG A 291 -7.73 21.32 29.74
N PHE A 292 -8.41 20.59 28.85
CA PHE A 292 -9.69 20.99 28.29
C PHE A 292 -10.85 20.61 29.25
N SER A 293 -11.59 21.61 29.71
CA SER A 293 -12.73 21.46 30.62
C SER A 293 -14.05 21.43 29.85
N LYS A 294 -14.68 20.25 29.85
CA LYS A 294 -16.03 20.05 29.28
C LYS A 294 -17.14 20.77 30.07
N LYS A 295 -16.89 21.17 31.33
CA LYS A 295 -17.92 21.76 32.20
C LYS A 295 -18.51 23.06 31.63
N ASN A 296 -17.69 23.84 30.94
CA ASN A 296 -18.08 25.14 30.38
C ASN A 296 -18.28 25.08 28.85
N TYR A 297 -18.40 23.88 28.28
CA TYR A 297 -18.47 23.67 26.84
C TYR A 297 -19.91 23.36 26.43
N ASP A 298 -20.46 24.15 25.51
CA ASP A 298 -21.70 23.82 24.82
C ASP A 298 -21.43 23.66 23.31
N LYS A 299 -21.64 22.45 22.79
CA LYS A 299 -21.49 22.16 21.36
C LYS A 299 -22.43 22.96 20.47
N LYS A 300 -23.43 23.65 21.04
CA LYS A 300 -24.28 24.61 20.32
C LYS A 300 -23.50 25.74 19.65
N ILE A 301 -22.27 26.02 20.03
CA ILE A 301 -21.39 26.93 19.26
C ILE A 301 -21.25 26.50 17.79
N PHE A 302 -21.44 25.20 17.50
CA PHE A 302 -21.40 24.59 16.18
C PHE A 302 -22.79 24.28 15.59
N THR A 303 -23.89 24.78 16.16
CA THR A 303 -25.26 24.38 15.77
C THR A 303 -25.51 24.44 14.25
N ASN A 304 -24.98 25.45 13.56
CA ASN A 304 -25.18 25.60 12.11
C ASN A 304 -24.41 24.56 11.28
N PHE A 305 -23.31 24.04 11.83
CA PHE A 305 -22.45 23.03 11.22
C PHE A 305 -22.86 21.60 11.60
N LEU A 306 -23.73 21.43 12.59
CA LEU A 306 -24.23 20.11 13.02
C LEU A 306 -25.59 19.74 12.39
N LYS A 307 -26.27 20.71 11.76
CA LYS A 307 -27.55 20.49 11.09
C LYS A 307 -27.33 19.96 9.69
N GLU A 308 -27.99 18.85 9.35
CA GLU A 308 -27.96 18.31 7.99
C GLU A 308 -28.70 19.21 7.00
N GLN A 309 -29.79 19.86 7.43
CA GLN A 309 -30.64 20.67 6.55
C GLN A 309 -29.92 21.88 5.93
N THR A 310 -28.81 22.31 6.53
CA THR A 310 -27.99 23.43 6.05
C THR A 310 -26.97 22.99 5.00
N LEU A 311 -26.71 21.68 4.84
CA LEU A 311 -25.93 21.20 3.70
C LEU A 311 -26.78 21.41 2.44
N LYS A 312 -26.28 22.18 1.46
CA LYS A 312 -26.82 22.13 0.09
C LYS A 312 -26.88 20.65 -0.27
N LYS A 313 -28.08 20.09 -0.46
CA LYS A 313 -28.34 18.67 -0.76
C LYS A 313 -27.19 18.14 -1.63
N SER A 314 -26.18 17.51 -1.03
CA SER A 314 -25.18 16.78 -1.81
C SER A 314 -25.80 15.43 -2.08
N THR A 315 -26.87 15.46 -2.88
CA THR A 315 -27.56 14.29 -3.43
C THR A 315 -26.76 13.72 -4.59
N GLU A 316 -25.43 13.77 -4.53
CA GLU A 316 -24.66 12.81 -5.29
C GLU A 316 -24.92 11.48 -4.60
N LYS A 317 -25.94 10.80 -5.11
CA LYS A 317 -26.22 9.42 -4.76
C LYS A 317 -24.91 8.68 -4.98
N LEU A 318 -24.39 8.04 -3.93
CA LEU A 318 -23.18 7.24 -4.01
C LEU A 318 -23.24 6.35 -5.25
N SER A 319 -22.10 6.19 -5.92
CA SER A 319 -22.02 5.20 -6.99
C SER A 319 -22.43 3.83 -6.43
N TRP A 320 -22.95 2.94 -7.27
CA TRP A 320 -23.34 1.61 -6.79
C TRP A 320 -22.12 0.85 -6.22
N GLU A 321 -20.91 1.10 -6.73
CA GLU A 321 -19.65 0.57 -6.18
C GLU A 321 -19.42 1.10 -4.75
N ASP A 322 -19.54 2.41 -4.55
CA ASP A 322 -19.34 3.03 -3.23
C ASP A 322 -20.42 2.61 -2.23
N GLN A 323 -21.65 2.35 -2.67
CA GLN A 323 -22.69 1.77 -1.82
C GLN A 323 -22.31 0.37 -1.32
N ILE A 324 -21.77 -0.49 -2.19
CA ILE A 324 -21.27 -1.81 -1.79
C ILE A 324 -20.12 -1.65 -0.80
N LYS A 325 -19.10 -0.85 -1.15
CA LYS A 325 -17.93 -0.61 -0.29
C LYS A 325 -18.31 -0.06 1.08
N THR A 326 -19.20 0.93 1.13
CA THR A 326 -19.74 1.50 2.38
C THR A 326 -20.50 0.46 3.20
N THR A 327 -21.27 -0.41 2.54
CA THR A 327 -21.98 -1.52 3.20
C THR A 327 -21.01 -2.53 3.81
N LEU A 328 -19.84 -2.70 3.20
CA LEU A 328 -18.75 -3.57 3.64
C LEU A 328 -17.67 -2.83 4.47
N TYR A 329 -17.89 -1.57 4.87
CA TYR A 329 -16.90 -0.76 5.60
C TYR A 329 -15.51 -0.71 4.96
N TRP A 330 -15.42 -0.89 3.63
CA TRP A 330 -14.17 -0.97 2.88
C TRP A 330 -13.19 -2.09 3.32
N TYR A 331 -13.58 -2.99 4.24
CA TYR A 331 -12.78 -4.17 4.57
C TYR A 331 -12.64 -5.09 3.37
N THR A 332 -11.55 -5.84 3.35
CA THR A 332 -11.34 -6.91 2.38
C THR A 332 -12.40 -7.99 2.53
N PHE A 333 -12.62 -8.76 1.47
CA PHE A 333 -13.61 -9.83 1.51
C PHE A 333 -13.20 -11.05 0.71
N GLU A 334 -13.61 -12.20 1.22
CA GLU A 334 -13.57 -13.50 0.55
C GLU A 334 -14.95 -13.82 -0.01
N LEU A 335 -14.96 -14.39 -1.22
CA LEU A 335 -16.19 -14.76 -1.91
C LEU A 335 -16.39 -16.27 -1.85
N VAL A 336 -17.50 -16.69 -1.25
CA VAL A 336 -18.02 -18.05 -1.35
C VAL A 336 -19.04 -18.07 -2.48
N ASP A 337 -18.60 -18.53 -3.66
CA ASP A 337 -19.47 -18.65 -4.82
C ASP A 337 -20.36 -19.89 -4.70
N SER A 338 -21.57 -19.67 -4.19
CA SER A 338 -22.56 -20.74 -4.00
C SER A 338 -23.09 -21.31 -5.33
N ARG A 339 -22.79 -20.69 -6.48
CA ARG A 339 -23.22 -21.13 -7.82
C ARG A 339 -22.46 -22.36 -8.33
N ASN A 340 -21.19 -22.50 -7.94
CA ASN A 340 -20.29 -23.54 -8.46
C ASN A 340 -20.06 -24.70 -7.48
N SER A 341 -20.62 -24.62 -6.28
CA SER A 341 -20.32 -25.55 -5.20
C SER A 341 -21.50 -26.49 -4.93
N GLN A 342 -21.20 -27.74 -4.57
CA GLN A 342 -22.16 -28.69 -4.01
C GLN A 342 -22.92 -28.06 -2.82
N MET A 343 -24.12 -28.56 -2.49
CA MET A 343 -25.12 -28.01 -1.55
C MET A 343 -24.61 -27.43 -0.20
N HIS A 344 -23.38 -27.71 0.19
CA HIS A 344 -22.77 -27.37 1.47
C HIS A 344 -22.19 -25.95 1.59
N HIS A 345 -21.78 -25.26 0.51
CA HIS A 345 -21.19 -23.91 0.63
C HIS A 345 -22.17 -22.74 0.37
N GLY A 346 -23.47 -23.03 0.25
CA GLY A 346 -24.51 -22.01 0.14
C GLY A 346 -25.02 -21.52 1.50
N ILE A 347 -26.31 -21.25 1.58
CA ILE A 347 -26.99 -20.72 2.76
C ILE A 347 -26.80 -21.53 4.06
N SER A 348 -26.62 -22.85 3.98
CA SER A 348 -26.36 -23.70 5.15
C SER A 348 -25.00 -23.38 5.80
N ALA A 349 -23.97 -23.10 4.99
CA ALA A 349 -22.68 -22.64 5.49
C ALA A 349 -22.80 -21.25 6.12
N PHE A 350 -23.53 -20.32 5.48
CA PHE A 350 -23.79 -19.00 6.08
C PHE A 350 -24.47 -19.11 7.44
N ILE A 351 -25.54 -19.90 7.57
CA ILE A 351 -26.27 -20.08 8.83
C ILE A 351 -25.35 -20.63 9.92
N THR A 352 -24.55 -21.64 9.58
CA THR A 352 -23.61 -22.29 10.50
C THR A 352 -22.52 -21.31 10.93
N MET A 353 -21.93 -20.58 9.97
CA MET A 353 -20.91 -19.57 10.22
C MET A 353 -21.46 -18.45 11.10
N LEU A 354 -22.63 -17.90 10.77
CA LEU A 354 -23.26 -16.84 11.57
C LEU A 354 -23.52 -17.30 13.01
N ALA A 355 -24.05 -18.51 13.19
CA ALA A 355 -24.27 -19.05 14.52
C ALA A 355 -22.95 -19.24 15.29
N GLY A 356 -21.91 -19.76 14.64
CA GLY A 356 -20.57 -19.91 15.21
C GLY A 356 -19.95 -18.56 15.59
N THR A 357 -19.90 -17.59 14.67
CA THR A 357 -19.38 -16.24 14.90
C THR A 357 -20.09 -15.57 16.07
N VAL A 358 -21.42 -15.65 16.14
CA VAL A 358 -22.20 -15.09 17.26
C VAL A 358 -21.90 -15.81 18.58
N ALA A 359 -21.70 -17.13 18.56
CA ALA A 359 -21.40 -17.90 19.76
C ALA A 359 -20.02 -17.59 20.35
N ILE A 360 -19.02 -17.32 19.51
CA ILE A 360 -17.64 -17.02 19.94
C ILE A 360 -17.36 -15.52 20.13
N HIS A 361 -18.28 -14.64 19.69
CA HIS A 361 -18.10 -13.19 19.75
C HIS A 361 -17.92 -12.70 21.18
N LYS A 362 -16.84 -11.94 21.41
CA LYS A 362 -16.52 -11.35 22.72
C LYS A 362 -16.49 -9.83 22.58
N PRO A 363 -17.56 -9.10 22.94
CA PRO A 363 -17.65 -7.65 22.75
C PRO A 363 -16.53 -6.83 23.40
N LYS A 364 -15.88 -7.35 24.45
CA LYS A 364 -14.75 -6.69 25.13
C LYS A 364 -13.41 -6.87 24.42
N GLN A 365 -13.32 -7.82 23.49
CA GLN A 365 -12.08 -8.17 22.77
C GLN A 365 -12.18 -7.89 21.27
N SER A 366 -13.36 -7.50 20.79
CA SER A 366 -13.65 -7.18 19.39
C SER A 366 -13.72 -5.67 19.20
N GLU A 367 -13.35 -5.19 18.01
CA GLU A 367 -13.60 -3.80 17.60
C GLU A 367 -15.10 -3.50 17.48
N PHE A 368 -15.91 -4.55 17.33
CA PHE A 368 -17.34 -4.48 17.16
C PHE A 368 -18.07 -4.91 18.43
N ALA A 369 -18.96 -4.06 18.92
CA ALA A 369 -19.84 -4.41 20.03
C ALA A 369 -20.76 -5.61 19.70
N LYS A 370 -21.02 -5.87 18.42
CA LYS A 370 -21.92 -6.91 17.89
C LYS A 370 -21.35 -7.46 16.58
N VAL A 371 -21.64 -8.72 16.26
CA VAL A 371 -21.29 -9.29 14.95
C VAL A 371 -22.00 -8.49 13.84
N VAL A 372 -21.28 -8.12 12.79
CA VAL A 372 -21.86 -7.37 11.67
C VAL A 372 -22.23 -8.33 10.55
N VAL A 373 -23.48 -8.22 10.08
CA VAL A 373 -24.01 -9.00 8.97
C VAL A 373 -24.42 -8.03 7.86
N ALA A 374 -24.10 -8.35 6.62
CA ALA A 374 -24.57 -7.64 5.43
C ALA A 374 -25.63 -8.47 4.70
N ARG A 375 -26.69 -7.82 4.24
CA ARG A 375 -27.71 -8.38 3.37
C ARG A 375 -27.82 -7.54 2.11
N PHE A 376 -27.47 -8.13 0.98
CA PHE A 376 -27.70 -7.54 -0.33
C PHE A 376 -28.94 -8.18 -0.95
N THR A 377 -29.92 -7.35 -1.29
CA THR A 377 -31.16 -7.77 -1.93
C THR A 377 -31.07 -7.47 -3.43
N HIS A 378 -31.25 -8.49 -4.26
CA HIS A 378 -31.14 -8.40 -5.70
C HIS A 378 -32.52 -8.62 -6.35
N PRO A 379 -33.20 -7.56 -6.79
CA PRO A 379 -34.51 -7.70 -7.41
C PRO A 379 -34.45 -8.51 -8.71
N VAL A 380 -35.33 -9.51 -8.84
CA VAL A 380 -35.43 -10.37 -10.03
C VAL A 380 -36.87 -10.49 -10.53
N LYS A 381 -37.02 -10.68 -11.84
CA LYS A 381 -38.29 -11.07 -12.47
C LYS A 381 -38.30 -12.60 -12.56
N ILE A 382 -39.25 -13.24 -11.89
CA ILE A 382 -39.39 -14.70 -11.85
C ILE A 382 -40.23 -15.19 -13.03
N ASP A 383 -41.34 -14.50 -13.29
CA ASP A 383 -42.17 -14.70 -14.48
C ASP A 383 -42.79 -13.34 -14.91
N LYS A 384 -43.66 -13.34 -15.94
CA LYS A 384 -44.28 -12.12 -16.47
C LYS A 384 -45.04 -11.30 -15.40
N ASN A 385 -45.55 -11.94 -14.35
CA ASN A 385 -46.39 -11.33 -13.32
C ASN A 385 -45.79 -11.40 -11.90
N LYS A 386 -44.72 -12.17 -11.68
CA LYS A 386 -44.13 -12.43 -10.37
C LYS A 386 -42.73 -11.83 -10.25
N LYS A 387 -42.59 -10.95 -9.26
CA LYS A 387 -41.31 -10.40 -8.82
C LYS A 387 -40.85 -11.17 -7.57
N GLY A 388 -39.54 -11.30 -7.42
CA GLY A 388 -38.92 -11.79 -6.19
C GLY A 388 -37.53 -11.20 -6.04
N ASN A 389 -36.76 -11.73 -5.10
CA ASN A 389 -35.44 -11.23 -4.78
C ASN A 389 -34.46 -12.37 -4.54
N ASN A 390 -33.27 -12.28 -5.14
CA ASN A 390 -32.13 -13.08 -4.72
C ASN A 390 -31.42 -12.36 -3.58
N PHE A 391 -30.66 -13.10 -2.79
CA PHE A 391 -29.96 -12.55 -1.63
C PHE A 391 -28.51 -13.01 -1.61
N THR A 392 -27.63 -12.04 -1.41
CA THR A 392 -26.24 -12.28 -0.99
C THR A 392 -26.12 -11.88 0.48
N TYR A 393 -25.46 -12.72 1.27
CA TYR A 393 -25.21 -12.44 2.68
C TYR A 393 -23.72 -12.35 2.97
N GLY A 394 -23.35 -11.42 3.84
CA GLY A 394 -21.98 -11.25 4.32
C GLY A 394 -21.90 -11.36 5.84
N ILE A 395 -20.83 -11.94 6.35
CA ILE A 395 -20.48 -11.91 7.77
C ILE A 395 -19.12 -11.25 7.88
N LEU A 396 -19.02 -10.19 8.70
CA LEU A 396 -17.74 -9.60 9.05
C LEU A 396 -17.11 -10.46 10.13
N VAL A 397 -16.00 -11.10 9.81
CA VAL A 397 -15.22 -11.91 10.73
C VAL A 397 -14.13 -11.00 11.31
N ASP A 398 -14.25 -10.73 12.60
CA ASP A 398 -13.23 -10.01 13.37
C ASP A 398 -12.30 -11.04 14.00
N THR A 399 -11.06 -11.12 13.51
CA THR A 399 -10.03 -11.99 14.08
C THR A 399 -8.92 -11.14 14.69
N LYS A 400 -8.67 -11.38 15.97
CA LYS A 400 -7.45 -10.91 16.63
C LYS A 400 -6.46 -12.06 16.63
N SER A 401 -5.32 -11.88 15.98
CA SER A 401 -4.22 -12.83 16.06
C SER A 401 -3.63 -12.87 17.47
N THR A 402 -2.89 -13.93 17.79
CA THR A 402 -2.15 -14.06 19.05
C THR A 402 -1.07 -12.99 19.23
N ALA A 403 -0.62 -12.38 18.13
CA ALA A 403 0.34 -11.26 18.12
C ALA A 403 -0.35 -9.89 18.26
N ASP A 404 -1.63 -9.87 18.65
CA ASP A 404 -2.46 -8.67 18.75
C ASP A 404 -2.64 -7.87 17.44
N HIS A 405 -2.23 -8.42 16.30
CA HIS A 405 -2.64 -7.88 15.00
C HIS A 405 -4.12 -8.17 14.79
N TYR A 406 -4.90 -7.13 14.54
CA TYR A 406 -6.29 -7.22 14.12
C TYR A 406 -6.34 -7.44 12.61
N SER A 407 -7.03 -8.49 12.21
CA SER A 407 -7.41 -8.75 10.82
C SER A 407 -8.91 -8.96 10.78
N SER A 408 -9.62 -7.99 10.20
CA SER A 408 -11.06 -8.07 9.97
C SER A 408 -11.32 -8.18 8.47
N GLY A 409 -12.22 -9.06 8.09
CA GLY A 409 -12.59 -9.27 6.69
C GLY A 409 -13.96 -9.89 6.55
N TRP A 410 -14.60 -9.68 5.41
CA TRP A 410 -15.91 -10.27 5.14
C TRP A 410 -15.81 -11.64 4.50
N ILE A 411 -16.71 -12.54 4.89
CA ILE A 411 -17.04 -13.72 4.11
C ILE A 411 -18.38 -13.46 3.43
N ILE A 412 -18.38 -13.42 2.10
CA ILE A 412 -19.55 -13.10 1.28
C ILE A 412 -20.06 -14.35 0.57
N TYR A 413 -21.27 -14.77 0.93
CA TYR A 413 -22.01 -15.86 0.29
C TYR A 413 -22.86 -15.30 -0.85
N GLN A 414 -22.27 -15.24 -2.03
CA GLN A 414 -22.86 -14.61 -3.21
C GLN A 414 -24.03 -15.44 -3.76
N ASP A 415 -25.14 -14.75 -4.06
CA ASP A 415 -26.35 -15.31 -4.68
C ASP A 415 -26.88 -16.56 -3.93
N ALA A 416 -26.83 -16.53 -2.61
CA ALA A 416 -26.98 -17.70 -1.74
C ALA A 416 -28.39 -18.31 -1.72
N CYS A 417 -29.44 -17.50 -1.87
CA CYS A 417 -30.83 -17.96 -1.91
C CYS A 417 -31.78 -16.89 -2.46
N GLY A 418 -33.05 -17.26 -2.58
CA GLY A 418 -34.13 -16.42 -3.07
C GLY A 418 -35.40 -16.52 -2.22
N ASP A 419 -36.25 -15.50 -2.26
CA ASP A 419 -37.53 -15.48 -1.50
C ASP A 419 -38.71 -16.20 -2.18
N TRP A 420 -38.47 -16.84 -3.33
CA TRP A 420 -39.52 -17.53 -4.09
C TRP A 420 -39.64 -19.03 -3.78
N SER A 421 -40.70 -19.66 -4.30
CA SER A 421 -41.14 -21.02 -3.96
C SER A 421 -40.06 -22.11 -4.08
N GLY A 422 -40.25 -23.21 -3.34
CA GLY A 422 -39.37 -24.39 -3.38
C GLY A 422 -38.26 -24.35 -2.32
N PHE A 423 -37.15 -25.03 -2.62
CA PHE A 423 -36.00 -25.15 -1.72
C PHE A 423 -35.40 -23.79 -1.35
N SER A 424 -35.23 -22.90 -2.34
CA SER A 424 -34.63 -21.56 -2.18
C SER A 424 -35.37 -20.72 -1.13
N GLY A 425 -36.70 -20.58 -1.26
CA GLY A 425 -37.52 -19.84 -0.30
C GLY A 425 -37.54 -20.44 1.10
N SER A 426 -37.44 -21.77 1.23
CA SER A 426 -37.36 -22.42 2.54
C SER A 426 -36.05 -22.06 3.27
N GLN A 427 -34.94 -21.96 2.53
CA GLN A 427 -33.64 -21.60 3.08
C GLN A 427 -33.55 -20.12 3.43
N HIS A 428 -34.08 -19.25 2.57
CA HIS A 428 -34.22 -17.82 2.85
C HIS A 428 -34.97 -17.59 4.18
N LYS A 429 -36.12 -18.26 4.36
CA LYS A 429 -36.91 -18.17 5.61
C LYS A 429 -36.11 -18.59 6.86
N LYS A 430 -35.32 -19.66 6.76
CA LYS A 430 -34.47 -20.13 7.88
C LYS A 430 -33.38 -19.11 8.22
N CYS A 431 -32.68 -18.59 7.21
CA CYS A 431 -31.66 -17.56 7.36
C CYS A 431 -32.24 -16.31 8.04
N GLU A 432 -33.33 -15.79 7.50
CA GLU A 432 -34.00 -14.59 8.01
C GLU A 432 -34.55 -14.76 9.43
N ALA A 433 -35.06 -15.95 9.78
CA ALA A 433 -35.46 -16.26 11.15
C ALA A 433 -34.28 -16.17 12.13
N LEU A 434 -33.10 -16.65 11.74
CA LEU A 434 -31.88 -16.58 12.55
C LEU A 434 -31.38 -15.14 12.69
N ILE A 435 -31.31 -14.38 11.59
CA ILE A 435 -30.93 -12.96 11.60
C ILE A 435 -31.88 -12.18 12.51
N LYS A 436 -33.20 -12.37 12.35
CA LYS A 436 -34.22 -11.71 13.19
C LYS A 436 -34.07 -12.07 14.66
N LYS A 437 -33.80 -13.34 14.98
CA LYS A 437 -33.53 -13.81 16.35
C LYS A 437 -32.34 -13.05 16.95
N TYR A 438 -31.19 -13.05 16.29
CA TYR A 438 -29.98 -12.42 16.82
C TYR A 438 -30.06 -10.88 16.84
N LYS A 439 -30.79 -10.27 15.90
CA LYS A 439 -31.05 -8.83 15.91
C LYS A 439 -31.89 -8.45 17.14
N ARG A 440 -32.94 -9.24 17.46
CA ARG A 440 -33.77 -9.06 18.67
C ARG A 440 -32.99 -9.27 19.96
N GLU A 441 -32.06 -10.23 19.98
CA GLU A 441 -31.15 -10.47 21.11
C GLU A 441 -30.03 -9.41 21.22
N GLY A 442 -29.96 -8.47 20.27
CA GLY A 442 -28.92 -7.44 20.25
C GLY A 442 -27.51 -8.00 19.99
N LYS A 443 -27.39 -9.20 19.40
CA LYS A 443 -26.10 -9.88 19.12
C LYS A 443 -25.50 -9.52 17.77
N ILE A 444 -26.33 -9.06 16.83
CA ILE A 444 -25.87 -8.64 15.49
C ILE A 444 -26.27 -7.19 15.19
N THR A 445 -25.51 -6.58 14.29
CA THR A 445 -25.88 -5.38 13.53
C THR A 445 -26.09 -5.79 12.08
N LEU A 446 -27.26 -5.48 11.50
CA LEU A 446 -27.58 -5.80 10.11
C LEU A 446 -27.39 -4.56 9.23
N ARG A 447 -26.60 -4.70 8.17
CA ARG A 447 -26.45 -3.72 7.09
C ARG A 447 -27.16 -4.22 5.84
N GLU A 448 -27.84 -3.33 5.14
CA GLU A 448 -28.73 -3.71 4.04
C GLU A 448 -28.50 -2.83 2.83
N LEU A 449 -28.47 -3.45 1.64
CA LEU A 449 -28.38 -2.74 0.37
C LEU A 449 -29.23 -3.46 -0.69
N THR A 450 -30.08 -2.72 -1.39
CA THR A 450 -30.78 -3.25 -2.57
C THR A 450 -30.01 -2.85 -3.83
N ILE A 451 -29.53 -3.84 -4.58
CA ILE A 451 -28.68 -3.63 -5.76
C ILE A 451 -28.90 -4.73 -6.80
N PRO A 452 -28.92 -4.44 -8.11
CA PRO A 452 -28.97 -5.48 -9.14
C PRO A 452 -27.85 -6.51 -8.96
N LEU A 453 -28.18 -7.79 -9.16
CA LEU A 453 -27.20 -8.88 -9.00
C LEU A 453 -25.99 -8.71 -9.93
N GLU A 454 -26.21 -8.23 -11.15
CA GLU A 454 -25.13 -8.05 -12.13
C GLU A 454 -24.12 -7.00 -11.70
N ASN A 455 -24.56 -5.88 -11.12
CA ASN A 455 -23.64 -4.88 -10.55
C ASN A 455 -22.82 -5.46 -9.39
N PHE A 456 -23.44 -6.29 -8.54
CA PHE A 456 -22.71 -6.95 -7.45
C PHE A 456 -21.70 -7.97 -7.99
N LYS A 457 -22.05 -8.74 -9.03
CA LYS A 457 -21.11 -9.66 -9.70
C LYS A 457 -19.93 -8.91 -10.32
N GLU A 458 -20.22 -7.84 -11.06
CA GLU A 458 -19.20 -6.96 -11.65
C GLU A 458 -18.23 -6.46 -10.59
N PHE A 459 -18.73 -5.95 -9.46
CA PHE A 459 -17.93 -5.54 -8.31
C PHE A 459 -16.99 -6.64 -7.84
N THR A 460 -17.55 -7.81 -7.53
CA THR A 460 -16.79 -8.92 -6.95
C THR A 460 -15.75 -9.47 -7.92
N ASN A 461 -16.08 -9.53 -9.22
CA ASN A 461 -15.15 -9.99 -10.25
C ASN A 461 -13.97 -9.03 -10.39
N LYS A 462 -14.23 -7.72 -10.45
CA LYS A 462 -13.20 -6.69 -10.49
C LYS A 462 -12.30 -6.76 -9.25
N TYR A 463 -12.90 -6.82 -8.06
CA TYR A 463 -12.17 -6.97 -6.79
C TYR A 463 -11.27 -8.21 -6.78
N ILE A 464 -11.80 -9.37 -7.18
CA ILE A 464 -11.04 -10.62 -7.26
C ILE A 464 -9.89 -10.51 -8.26
N LEU A 465 -10.08 -9.88 -9.42
CA LEU A 465 -9.02 -9.70 -10.40
C LEU A 465 -7.89 -8.81 -9.86
N ASP A 466 -8.25 -7.70 -9.21
CA ASP A 466 -7.30 -6.77 -8.61
C ASP A 466 -6.50 -7.43 -7.48
N HIS A 467 -7.15 -8.26 -6.65
CA HIS A 467 -6.52 -8.91 -5.50
C HIS A 467 -5.85 -10.25 -5.84
N LYS A 468 -6.24 -10.95 -6.92
CA LYS A 468 -5.52 -12.13 -7.42
C LYS A 468 -4.11 -11.80 -7.87
N GLN A 469 -3.81 -10.56 -8.23
CA GLN A 469 -2.42 -10.13 -8.49
C GLN A 469 -1.55 -10.11 -7.23
N LEU A 470 -2.16 -10.07 -6.03
CA LEU A 470 -1.49 -9.94 -4.72
C LEU A 470 -1.46 -11.22 -3.89
N SER A 471 -2.01 -12.34 -4.37
CA SER A 471 -1.94 -13.62 -3.67
C SER A 471 -0.49 -14.11 -3.60
N ILE A 472 0.17 -13.85 -2.47
CA ILE A 472 1.49 -14.37 -2.13
C ILE A 472 1.53 -15.90 -2.30
N LEU A 473 0.40 -16.59 -2.07
CA LEU A 473 0.26 -18.02 -2.30
C LEU A 473 0.38 -18.40 -3.78
N ASP A 474 -0.22 -17.64 -4.70
CA ASP A 474 -0.09 -17.89 -6.14
C ASP A 474 1.30 -17.49 -6.66
N GLN A 475 1.91 -16.44 -6.10
CA GLN A 475 3.30 -16.07 -6.38
C GLN A 475 4.28 -17.15 -5.88
N ASN A 476 4.07 -17.69 -4.67
CA ASN A 476 4.84 -18.78 -4.09
C ASN A 476 4.71 -20.07 -4.89
N LYS A 477 3.58 -20.33 -5.56
CA LYS A 477 3.44 -21.45 -6.51
C LYS A 477 4.22 -21.21 -7.82
N ARG A 478 4.40 -19.96 -8.25
CA ARG A 478 5.12 -19.60 -9.48
C ARG A 478 6.63 -19.55 -9.30
N ILE A 479 7.12 -19.19 -8.12
CA ILE A 479 8.56 -19.06 -7.83
C ILE A 479 9.33 -20.36 -8.12
N PRO A 480 8.92 -21.55 -7.64
CA PRO A 480 9.60 -22.81 -7.96
C PRO A 480 9.62 -23.12 -9.45
N ILE A 481 8.53 -22.82 -10.17
CA ILE A 481 8.43 -23.02 -11.63
C ILE A 481 9.41 -22.10 -12.37
N LEU A 482 9.50 -20.83 -11.95
CA LEU A 482 10.43 -19.86 -12.52
C LEU A 482 11.88 -20.26 -12.25
N ILE A 483 12.22 -20.62 -11.01
CA ILE A 483 13.55 -21.12 -10.62
C ILE A 483 13.92 -22.33 -11.47
N GLN A 484 13.01 -23.30 -11.62
CA GLN A 484 13.28 -24.50 -12.42
C GLN A 484 13.51 -24.16 -13.90
N LYS A 485 12.69 -23.27 -14.50
CA LYS A 485 12.89 -22.81 -15.88
C LYS A 485 14.22 -22.08 -16.05
N SER A 486 14.58 -21.20 -15.11
CA SER A 486 15.84 -20.47 -15.12
C SER A 486 17.05 -21.40 -15.00
N ARG A 487 16.99 -22.43 -14.15
CA ARG A 487 18.05 -23.45 -14.03
C ARG A 487 18.20 -24.24 -15.35
N SER A 488 17.09 -24.62 -15.98
CA SER A 488 17.15 -25.36 -17.25
C SER A 488 17.81 -24.52 -18.34
N TYR A 489 17.42 -23.24 -18.46
CA TYR A 489 18.02 -22.33 -19.43
C TYR A 489 19.50 -22.02 -19.12
N LEU A 490 19.86 -21.90 -17.84
CA LEU A 490 21.26 -21.75 -17.43
C LEU A 490 22.09 -22.97 -17.82
N PHE A 491 21.53 -24.18 -17.74
CA PHE A 491 22.20 -25.38 -18.20
C PHE A 491 22.46 -25.34 -19.71
N GLU A 492 21.46 -24.96 -20.51
CA GLU A 492 21.59 -24.81 -21.96
C GLU A 492 22.67 -23.78 -22.32
N LEU A 493 22.69 -22.62 -21.64
CA LEU A 493 23.74 -21.60 -21.78
C LEU A 493 25.13 -22.12 -21.42
N PHE A 494 25.23 -22.91 -20.36
CA PHE A 494 26.48 -23.53 -19.94
C PHE A 494 26.98 -24.50 -21.01
N VAL A 495 26.13 -25.42 -21.49
CA VAL A 495 26.46 -26.36 -22.57
C VAL A 495 26.86 -25.61 -23.84
N TYR A 496 26.11 -24.58 -24.23
CA TYR A 496 26.45 -23.71 -25.36
C TYR A 496 27.84 -23.09 -25.22
N HIS A 497 28.18 -22.56 -24.04
CA HIS A 497 29.48 -21.97 -23.77
C HIS A 497 30.61 -23.01 -23.87
N LEU A 498 30.41 -24.21 -23.32
CA LEU A 498 31.37 -25.31 -23.39
C LEU A 498 31.62 -25.76 -24.82
N CYS A 499 30.55 -26.02 -25.57
CA CYS A 499 30.63 -26.37 -26.98
C CYS A 499 31.32 -25.26 -27.76
N SER A 500 30.99 -23.99 -27.50
CA SER A 500 31.63 -22.84 -28.13
C SER A 500 33.12 -22.80 -27.89
N LYS A 501 33.57 -23.00 -26.66
CA LYS A 501 35.00 -23.00 -26.32
C LYS A 501 35.73 -24.18 -26.99
N TYR A 502 35.17 -25.37 -26.91
CA TYR A 502 35.78 -26.58 -27.46
C TYR A 502 35.88 -26.54 -28.98
N TYR A 503 34.77 -26.30 -29.69
CA TYR A 503 34.75 -26.33 -31.15
C TYR A 503 35.42 -25.10 -31.79
N ARG A 504 35.47 -23.93 -31.12
CA ARG A 504 36.31 -22.81 -31.57
C ARG A 504 37.80 -23.07 -31.37
N SER A 505 38.21 -23.76 -30.31
CA SER A 505 39.62 -24.16 -30.15
C SER A 505 40.08 -25.14 -31.26
N LYS A 506 39.14 -25.93 -31.79
CA LYS A 506 39.31 -26.87 -32.90
C LYS A 506 39.21 -26.22 -34.30
N GLN A 507 38.76 -24.97 -34.42
CA GLN A 507 38.60 -24.28 -35.71
C GLN A 507 39.92 -24.05 -36.47
N TYR A 508 41.07 -24.18 -35.79
CA TYR A 508 42.38 -24.20 -36.44
C TYR A 508 42.62 -25.43 -37.33
N GLU A 509 41.79 -26.48 -37.25
CA GLU A 509 41.90 -27.74 -38.01
C GLU A 509 40.98 -27.80 -39.26
N SER A 510 40.68 -26.66 -39.92
CA SER A 510 39.98 -26.52 -41.23
C SER A 510 38.45 -26.73 -41.30
N LYS A 511 37.74 -26.91 -40.17
CA LYS A 511 36.25 -26.97 -40.14
C LYS A 511 35.67 -25.82 -39.34
N SER A 512 34.96 -24.90 -40.00
CA SER A 512 34.20 -23.85 -39.31
C SER A 512 32.83 -24.39 -38.88
N TYR A 513 32.63 -24.53 -37.57
CA TYR A 513 31.33 -24.88 -37.00
C TYR A 513 30.57 -23.61 -36.55
N SER A 514 29.28 -23.51 -36.89
CA SER A 514 28.32 -22.62 -36.24
C SER A 514 27.74 -23.29 -35.01
N ILE A 515 27.49 -22.51 -33.96
CA ILE A 515 26.89 -23.00 -32.72
C ILE A 515 25.77 -22.04 -32.35
N GLU A 516 24.57 -22.59 -32.19
CA GLU A 516 23.34 -21.85 -31.91
C GLU A 516 22.70 -22.39 -30.64
N LEU A 517 22.11 -21.48 -29.86
CA LEU A 517 21.34 -21.77 -28.65
C LEU A 517 19.87 -21.53 -28.96
N ASN A 518 19.01 -22.46 -28.54
CA ASN A 518 17.56 -22.35 -28.64
C ASN A 518 17.09 -22.06 -30.07
N ALA A 519 17.61 -22.85 -31.02
CA ALA A 519 17.28 -22.73 -32.43
C ALA A 519 15.85 -23.22 -32.70
N ASP A 520 15.22 -22.66 -33.73
CA ASP A 520 13.94 -23.12 -34.26
C ASP A 520 12.77 -23.14 -33.26
N LYS A 521 12.68 -22.14 -32.36
CA LYS A 521 11.59 -21.97 -31.35
C LYS A 521 10.17 -22.09 -31.92
N ASN A 522 9.98 -21.74 -33.20
CA ASN A 522 8.68 -21.73 -33.88
C ASN A 522 8.50 -22.88 -34.88
N SER A 523 9.41 -23.86 -34.91
CA SER A 523 9.27 -25.01 -35.79
C SER A 523 8.22 -25.99 -35.28
N THR A 524 7.61 -26.73 -36.20
CA THR A 524 6.62 -27.78 -35.90
C THR A 524 7.23 -28.97 -35.15
N GLU A 525 8.55 -29.12 -35.22
CA GLU A 525 9.37 -30.16 -34.61
C GLU A 525 9.83 -29.79 -33.20
N GLY A 526 9.68 -28.51 -32.83
CA GLY A 526 10.02 -27.96 -31.52
C GLY A 526 11.42 -27.36 -31.44
N GLU A 527 11.62 -26.54 -30.41
CA GLU A 527 12.87 -25.86 -30.07
C GLU A 527 14.04 -26.84 -29.91
N LYS A 528 15.24 -26.48 -30.40
CA LYS A 528 16.49 -27.24 -30.26
C LYS A 528 17.40 -26.53 -29.27
N ASP A 529 17.75 -27.18 -28.17
CA ASP A 529 18.47 -26.57 -27.05
C ASP A 529 19.86 -26.04 -27.50
N VAL A 530 20.74 -26.91 -28.01
CA VAL A 530 22.03 -26.48 -28.62
C VAL A 530 22.25 -27.19 -29.95
N VAL A 531 22.60 -26.41 -30.98
CA VAL A 531 22.88 -26.91 -32.34
C VAL A 531 24.32 -26.58 -32.70
N ILE A 532 25.09 -27.59 -33.11
CA ILE A 532 26.45 -27.43 -33.63
C ILE A 532 26.43 -27.91 -35.08
N SER A 533 26.79 -27.07 -36.04
CA SER A 533 26.69 -27.46 -37.45
C SER A 533 27.79 -26.88 -38.32
N ASN A 534 28.08 -27.56 -39.44
CA ASN A 534 28.83 -27.01 -40.56
C ASN A 534 28.16 -27.46 -41.88
N ALA A 535 28.84 -27.26 -43.01
CA ALA A 535 28.27 -27.62 -44.32
C ALA A 535 27.88 -29.11 -44.46
N ASN A 536 28.58 -30.01 -43.74
CA ASN A 536 28.43 -31.46 -43.90
C ASN A 536 27.86 -32.16 -42.67
N GLU A 537 27.93 -31.53 -41.49
CA GLU A 537 27.64 -32.17 -40.21
C GLU A 537 26.71 -31.33 -39.33
N ILE A 538 25.80 -31.99 -38.63
CA ILE A 538 24.98 -31.42 -37.56
C ILE A 538 25.01 -32.30 -36.32
N ILE A 539 25.10 -31.66 -35.17
CA ILE A 539 25.01 -32.25 -33.84
C ILE A 539 23.91 -31.50 -33.08
N LEU A 540 22.86 -32.21 -32.69
CA LEU A 540 21.83 -31.68 -31.81
C LEU A 540 22.09 -32.13 -30.38
N ILE A 541 22.16 -31.20 -29.45
CA ILE A 541 22.32 -31.49 -28.02
C ILE A 541 21.03 -31.09 -27.32
N GLU A 542 20.40 -32.07 -26.67
CA GLU A 542 19.23 -31.86 -25.81
C GLU A 542 19.67 -31.88 -24.34
N CYS A 543 19.40 -30.79 -23.62
CA CYS A 543 19.84 -30.58 -22.26
C CYS A 543 18.70 -30.88 -21.27
N LYS A 544 18.94 -31.67 -20.23
CA LYS A 544 17.98 -31.89 -19.14
C LYS A 544 18.63 -31.89 -17.78
N LEU A 545 18.07 -31.13 -16.84
CA LEU A 545 18.56 -31.10 -15.47
C LEU A 545 18.33 -32.41 -14.72
N THR A 546 17.09 -32.89 -14.77
CA THR A 546 16.62 -34.01 -13.95
C THR A 546 15.94 -35.02 -14.89
N PRO A 547 16.71 -35.91 -15.53
CA PRO A 547 16.18 -36.82 -16.53
C PRO A 547 15.06 -37.73 -16.02
N GLN A 548 15.01 -37.99 -14.71
CA GLN A 548 13.98 -38.79 -14.04
C GLN A 548 12.56 -38.23 -14.25
N ASN A 549 12.43 -36.92 -14.51
CA ASN A 549 11.14 -36.26 -14.68
C ASN A 549 10.60 -36.39 -16.11
N TYR A 550 11.28 -37.11 -17.00
CA TYR A 550 10.93 -37.18 -18.41
C TYR A 550 10.74 -38.62 -18.88
N ASN A 551 9.80 -38.80 -19.81
CA ASN A 551 9.67 -40.05 -20.55
C ASN A 551 10.78 -40.14 -21.61
N MET A 552 11.80 -40.95 -21.32
CA MET A 552 12.97 -41.10 -22.20
C MET A 552 12.63 -41.55 -23.62
N LYS A 553 11.66 -42.45 -23.80
CA LYS A 553 11.25 -42.91 -25.14
C LYS A 553 10.67 -41.77 -25.96
N GLU A 554 9.85 -40.93 -25.35
CA GLU A 554 9.30 -39.75 -26.04
C GLU A 554 10.37 -38.71 -26.36
N MET A 555 11.34 -38.50 -25.46
CA MET A 555 12.46 -37.60 -25.73
C MET A 555 13.30 -38.06 -26.92
N ILE A 556 13.64 -39.35 -26.98
CA ILE A 556 14.39 -39.94 -28.08
C ILE A 556 13.62 -39.77 -29.40
N LYS A 557 12.32 -40.06 -29.42
CA LYS A 557 11.44 -39.83 -30.59
C LYS A 557 11.34 -38.36 -30.99
N LYS A 558 11.34 -37.43 -30.04
CA LYS A 558 11.36 -35.99 -30.33
C LYS A 558 12.69 -35.59 -30.98
N LEU A 559 13.81 -36.04 -30.42
CA LEU A 559 15.13 -35.74 -30.94
C LEU A 559 15.35 -36.34 -32.35
N ASP A 560 14.89 -37.57 -32.58
CA ASP A 560 14.87 -38.21 -33.90
C ASP A 560 14.11 -37.39 -34.95
N ARG A 561 12.90 -36.91 -34.61
CA ARG A 561 12.15 -36.01 -35.50
C ARG A 561 12.90 -34.71 -35.78
N LYS A 562 13.49 -34.07 -34.77
CA LYS A 562 14.29 -32.84 -34.93
C LYS A 562 15.51 -33.04 -35.84
N LEU A 563 16.11 -34.22 -35.84
CA LEU A 563 17.32 -34.51 -36.62
C LEU A 563 17.02 -34.95 -38.05
N LYS A 564 15.90 -35.66 -38.29
CA LYS A 564 15.47 -36.09 -39.63
C LYS A 564 15.30 -34.91 -40.60
N VAL A 565 14.80 -33.78 -40.12
CA VAL A 565 14.61 -32.56 -40.94
C VAL A 565 15.91 -31.80 -41.27
N ALA A 566 17.04 -32.17 -40.67
CA ALA A 566 18.32 -31.52 -40.96
C ALA A 566 18.84 -31.88 -42.37
N LYS A 567 19.48 -30.92 -43.05
CA LYS A 567 19.96 -31.08 -44.44
C LYS A 567 21.37 -31.67 -44.55
N GLN A 568 22.12 -31.67 -43.45
CA GLN A 568 23.49 -32.15 -43.39
C GLN A 568 23.57 -33.67 -43.59
N SER A 569 24.62 -34.12 -44.26
CA SER A 569 24.81 -35.55 -44.58
C SER A 569 25.27 -36.38 -43.38
N LYS A 570 26.03 -35.78 -42.47
CA LYS A 570 26.40 -36.37 -41.18
C LYS A 570 25.50 -35.80 -40.09
N LYS A 571 24.75 -36.68 -39.42
CA LYS A 571 23.80 -36.30 -38.38
C LYS A 571 24.17 -37.06 -37.11
N SER A 572 24.20 -36.35 -35.99
CA SER A 572 24.35 -36.96 -34.68
C SER A 572 23.54 -36.20 -33.65
N ALA A 573 23.24 -36.85 -32.54
CA ALA A 573 22.55 -36.21 -31.43
C ALA A 573 23.15 -36.63 -30.10
N GLN A 574 23.00 -35.80 -29.08
CA GLN A 574 23.50 -36.07 -27.73
C GLN A 574 22.46 -35.65 -26.71
N PHE A 575 22.37 -36.42 -25.63
CA PHE A 575 21.67 -35.98 -24.43
C PHE A 575 22.70 -35.57 -23.38
N TRP A 576 22.54 -34.36 -22.86
CA TRP A 576 23.37 -33.84 -21.80
C TRP A 576 22.51 -33.70 -20.56
N PHE A 577 22.96 -34.34 -19.48
CA PHE A 577 22.24 -34.40 -18.23
C PHE A 577 23.02 -33.70 -17.13
N TRP A 578 22.33 -32.93 -16.29
CA TRP A 578 22.97 -32.41 -15.08
C TRP A 578 23.09 -33.51 -14.02
N ASN A 579 21.98 -34.19 -13.72
CA ASN A 579 21.95 -35.34 -12.79
C ASN A 579 22.16 -36.66 -13.53
N ASP A 580 22.65 -37.68 -12.81
CA ASP A 580 22.79 -39.04 -13.31
C ASP A 580 21.46 -39.61 -13.85
N LEU A 581 21.53 -40.47 -14.85
CA LEU A 581 20.39 -41.26 -15.31
C LEU A 581 20.07 -42.39 -14.33
N SER A 582 18.79 -42.76 -14.25
CA SER A 582 18.42 -44.02 -13.60
C SER A 582 18.88 -45.22 -14.45
N ILE A 583 19.07 -46.39 -13.83
CA ILE A 583 19.44 -47.62 -14.54
C ILE A 583 18.45 -47.92 -15.68
N GLU A 584 17.15 -47.78 -15.41
CA GLU A 584 16.07 -47.98 -16.39
C GLU A 584 16.18 -46.97 -17.55
N SER A 585 16.38 -45.69 -17.25
CA SER A 585 16.54 -44.65 -18.28
C SER A 585 17.77 -44.86 -19.15
N THR A 586 18.86 -45.36 -18.57
CA THR A 586 20.09 -45.75 -19.30
C THR A 586 19.81 -46.92 -20.23
N GLN A 587 19.14 -47.97 -19.76
CA GLN A 587 18.77 -49.13 -20.58
C GLN A 587 17.86 -48.71 -21.75
N ILE A 588 16.84 -47.90 -21.50
CA ILE A 588 15.96 -47.36 -22.53
C ILE A 588 16.75 -46.57 -23.57
N LEU A 589 17.67 -45.70 -23.12
CA LEU A 589 18.50 -44.92 -24.03
C LEU A 589 19.38 -45.82 -24.90
N GLU A 590 20.03 -46.83 -24.32
CA GLU A 590 20.88 -47.78 -25.06
C GLU A 590 20.11 -48.66 -26.04
N GLU A 591 18.91 -49.11 -25.67
CA GLU A 591 18.07 -49.95 -26.52
C GLU A 591 17.46 -49.18 -27.69
N GLU A 592 16.83 -48.03 -27.41
CA GLU A 592 16.10 -47.26 -28.40
C GLU A 592 17.06 -46.60 -29.41
N THR A 593 18.27 -46.20 -28.98
CA THR A 593 19.25 -45.54 -29.87
C THR A 593 19.90 -46.48 -30.88
N LYS A 594 19.96 -47.80 -30.61
CA LYS A 594 20.43 -48.80 -31.59
C LYS A 594 19.57 -48.85 -32.85
N SER A 595 18.32 -48.43 -32.75
CA SER A 595 17.36 -48.45 -33.87
C SER A 595 17.39 -47.18 -34.74
N LEU A 596 18.21 -46.19 -34.39
CA LEU A 596 18.28 -44.91 -35.09
C LEU A 596 19.34 -44.93 -36.20
N GLU A 597 19.05 -44.23 -37.30
CA GLU A 597 19.95 -44.14 -38.48
C GLU A 597 21.18 -43.24 -38.24
N PHE A 598 21.33 -42.67 -37.05
CA PHE A 598 22.37 -41.71 -36.69
C PHE A 598 22.98 -42.03 -35.33
N SER A 599 24.21 -41.56 -35.10
CA SER A 599 24.89 -41.76 -33.83
C SER A 599 24.27 -40.88 -32.74
N VAL A 600 23.66 -41.53 -31.75
CA VAL A 600 23.43 -40.90 -30.44
C VAL A 600 24.66 -41.21 -29.59
N LEU A 601 25.44 -40.18 -29.26
CA LEU A 601 26.60 -40.35 -28.39
C LEU A 601 26.14 -40.55 -26.94
N ALA A 602 26.98 -41.23 -26.16
CA ALA A 602 26.71 -41.58 -24.77
C ALA A 602 26.19 -40.39 -23.95
N PRO A 603 25.29 -40.63 -22.97
CA PRO A 603 24.78 -39.56 -22.13
C PRO A 603 25.92 -38.85 -21.40
N VAL A 604 26.03 -37.53 -21.59
CA VAL A 604 27.04 -36.74 -20.90
C VAL A 604 26.45 -36.27 -19.59
N VAL A 605 26.90 -36.86 -18.47
CA VAL A 605 26.53 -36.37 -17.13
C VAL A 605 27.52 -35.30 -16.71
N VAL A 606 27.07 -34.04 -16.76
CA VAL A 606 27.92 -32.87 -16.57
C VAL A 606 28.39 -32.71 -15.12
N SER A 607 27.61 -33.17 -14.15
CA SER A 607 28.00 -33.15 -12.72
C SER A 607 29.15 -34.13 -12.38
N ASN A 608 29.46 -35.06 -13.29
CA ASN A 608 30.53 -36.04 -13.12
C ASN A 608 31.57 -35.88 -14.24
N SER A 609 32.55 -35.00 -14.03
CA SER A 609 33.51 -34.56 -15.04
C SER A 609 34.54 -35.62 -15.49
N LYS A 610 34.39 -36.90 -15.13
CA LYS A 610 35.40 -37.93 -15.43
C LYS A 610 35.24 -38.45 -16.86
N GLY A 611 36.25 -38.20 -17.69
CA GLY A 611 36.45 -38.89 -18.98
C GLY A 611 36.06 -38.09 -20.22
N GLU A 612 35.19 -37.08 -20.10
CA GLU A 612 34.76 -36.28 -21.26
C GLU A 612 35.77 -35.16 -21.59
N PRO A 613 36.39 -35.15 -22.80
CA PRO A 613 37.40 -34.16 -23.18
C PRO A 613 36.91 -32.72 -23.07
N ILE A 614 35.62 -32.49 -23.38
CA ILE A 614 34.98 -31.16 -23.31
C ILE A 614 34.77 -30.65 -21.88
N LEU A 615 34.78 -31.55 -20.88
CA LEU A 615 34.60 -31.20 -19.46
C LEU A 615 35.93 -31.08 -18.68
N LYS A 616 37.07 -31.39 -19.32
CA LYS A 616 38.38 -31.39 -18.67
C LYS A 616 38.81 -29.98 -18.26
N GLY A 617 39.11 -29.79 -16.97
CA GLY A 617 39.63 -28.52 -16.43
C GLY A 617 38.56 -27.50 -16.03
N ILE A 618 37.29 -27.89 -15.96
CA ILE A 618 36.20 -27.04 -15.45
C ILE A 618 36.05 -27.27 -13.93
N SER A 619 36.08 -26.19 -13.15
CA SER A 619 35.69 -26.24 -11.74
C SER A 619 34.17 -26.16 -11.63
N LEU A 620 33.53 -27.29 -11.31
CA LEU A 620 32.07 -27.37 -11.19
C LEU A 620 31.53 -26.81 -9.86
N LYS A 621 32.39 -26.38 -8.94
CA LYS A 621 32.01 -26.00 -7.56
C LYS A 621 30.95 -24.89 -7.52
N GLN A 622 31.17 -23.78 -8.21
CA GLN A 622 30.25 -22.64 -8.23
C GLN A 622 28.96 -22.93 -9.00
N ILE A 623 29.04 -23.77 -10.04
CA ILE A 623 27.88 -24.14 -10.85
C ILE A 623 26.99 -25.12 -10.06
N ASN A 624 27.59 -26.05 -9.32
CA ASN A 624 26.88 -26.96 -8.43
C ASN A 624 26.08 -26.22 -7.36
N GLU A 625 26.58 -25.10 -6.82
CA GLU A 625 25.87 -24.25 -5.85
C GLU A 625 24.61 -23.61 -6.46
N ILE A 626 24.68 -23.18 -7.72
CA ILE A 626 23.52 -22.59 -8.43
C ILE A 626 22.52 -23.68 -8.88
N MET A 627 23.01 -24.88 -9.15
CA MET A 627 22.24 -26.00 -9.70
C MET A 627 21.71 -26.97 -8.65
N GLN A 628 21.77 -26.65 -7.36
CA GLN A 628 21.25 -27.49 -6.27
C GLN A 628 19.74 -27.74 -6.39
N ASN A 629 19.28 -28.92 -5.96
CA ASN A 629 17.87 -29.26 -5.92
C ASN A 629 17.15 -28.45 -4.83
N TYR A 630 16.24 -27.58 -5.23
CA TYR A 630 15.19 -27.09 -4.34
C TYR A 630 14.06 -28.12 -4.35
N THR A 631 13.99 -28.94 -3.30
CA THR A 631 12.89 -29.88 -3.14
C THR A 631 11.61 -29.08 -2.96
N ILE A 632 10.68 -29.17 -3.91
CA ILE A 632 9.29 -28.82 -3.64
C ILE A 632 8.78 -29.96 -2.77
N THR A 633 8.82 -29.79 -1.46
CA THR A 633 8.01 -30.62 -0.57
C THR A 633 6.56 -30.33 -0.93
N ASN A 634 5.92 -31.26 -1.65
CA ASN A 634 4.46 -31.27 -1.80
C ASN A 634 3.82 -31.72 -0.48
N ASP A 635 4.20 -31.07 0.62
CA ASP A 635 3.54 -31.23 1.91
C ASP A 635 2.41 -30.18 1.95
N ASP A 636 1.31 -30.51 1.27
CA ASP A 636 -0.05 -30.07 1.61
C ASP A 636 -0.86 -31.31 2.01
#